data_AF-A0A820QCL5-F1
#
_entry.id   AF-A0A820QCL5-F1
#
_cell.length_a   1.000
_cell.length_b   1.000
_cell.length_c   1.000
_cell.angle_alpha   90.00
_cell.angle_beta   90.00
_cell.angle_gamma   90.00
#
_symmetry.space_group_name_H-M   'P 1'
#
loop_
_entity.id
_entity.type
_entity.pdbx_description
1 polymer ?
#
loop_
_entity_poly.entity_id
_entity_poly.type
_entity_poly.pdbx_seq_one_letter_code
_entity_poly.pdbx_strand_id
1 'polypeptide(L)'
;PVLVLSQPHMIKELKRRCINSSDQMRPSVLCIDTTFNLGRFFVASIVFRNTTVRYRKTKKAPIFIGPTMIHYRDDAQSYQELLDYVRRE
;
A
#
# COMPACT_ATOMS: atom_id res chain seq x y z
N PRO A 1 -14.12 -9.92 -9.44
CA PRO A 1 -14.34 -9.66 -7.99
C PRO A 1 -13.06 -9.17 -7.34
N VAL A 2 -13.16 -8.06 -6.62
CA VAL A 2 -12.06 -7.43 -5.88
C VAL A 2 -12.53 -7.22 -4.45
N LEU A 3 -11.73 -7.66 -3.49
CA LEU A 3 -11.94 -7.47 -2.07
C LEU A 3 -10.69 -6.79 -1.49
N VAL A 4 -10.86 -5.66 -0.81
CA VAL A 4 -9.76 -4.99 -0.13
C VAL A 4 -9.88 -5.20 1.36
N LEU A 5 -8.87 -5.83 1.94
CA LEU A 5 -8.69 -6.01 3.38
C LEU A 5 -7.85 -4.85 3.90
N SER A 6 -8.41 -4.02 4.76
CA SER A 6 -7.73 -2.87 5.33
C SER A 6 -8.18 -2.59 6.76
N GLN A 7 -7.35 -1.88 7.50
CA GLN A 7 -7.72 -1.25 8.77
C GLN A 7 -7.66 0.27 8.60
N PRO A 8 -8.52 1.06 9.28
CA PRO A 8 -8.58 2.51 9.09
C PRO A 8 -7.23 3.23 9.28
N HIS A 9 -6.41 2.74 10.21
CA HIS A 9 -5.09 3.33 10.46
C HIS A 9 -4.12 3.14 9.27
N MET A 10 -4.23 2.03 8.53
CA MET A 10 -3.38 1.76 7.36
C MET A 10 -3.66 2.78 6.27
N ILE A 11 -4.94 3.06 6.01
CA ILE A 11 -5.36 4.05 5.02
C ILE A 11 -4.89 5.45 5.42
N LYS A 12 -5.10 5.83 6.68
CA LYS A 12 -4.64 7.12 7.23
C LYS A 12 -3.13 7.31 7.08
N GLU A 13 -2.35 6.28 7.40
CA GLU A 13 -0.88 6.32 7.26
C GLU A 13 -0.45 6.47 5.80
N LEU A 14 -1.10 5.72 4.90
CA LEU A 14 -0.78 5.68 3.49
C LEU A 14 -1.13 7.01 2.80
N LYS A 15 -2.31 7.58 3.09
CA LYS A 15 -2.69 8.92 2.66
C LYS A 15 -1.68 9.97 3.13
N ARG A 16 -1.35 9.97 4.42
CA ARG A 16 -0.43 10.94 5.02
C ARG A 16 0.99 10.90 4.43
N ARG A 17 1.47 9.71 4.06
CA ARG A 17 2.90 9.50 3.76
C ARG A 17 3.24 9.30 2.29
N CYS A 18 2.28 8.81 1.50
CA CYS A 18 2.49 8.44 0.10
C CYS A 18 1.62 9.23 -0.90
N ILE A 19 0.46 9.73 -0.49
CA ILE A 19 -0.51 10.36 -1.40
C ILE A 19 -0.58 11.88 -1.20
N ASN A 20 -0.67 12.32 0.06
CA ASN A 20 -0.76 13.73 0.43
C ASN A 20 0.61 14.26 0.83
N SER A 21 1.57 14.26 -0.09
CA SER A 21 2.81 15.00 0.09
C SER A 21 2.50 16.49 -0.09
N SER A 22 2.37 17.24 1.00
CA SER A 22 2.60 18.68 0.93
C SER A 22 4.03 18.94 0.42
N ASP A 23 4.29 20.08 -0.22
CA ASP A 23 5.60 20.44 -0.80
C ASP A 23 6.79 20.31 0.18
N GLN A 24 6.52 20.18 1.49
CA GLN A 24 7.52 20.03 2.55
C GLN A 24 7.79 18.57 2.96
N MET A 25 6.98 17.59 2.55
CA MET A 25 7.19 16.18 2.85
C MET A 25 7.72 15.43 1.62
N ARG A 26 8.89 14.81 1.79
CA ARG A 26 9.44 13.90 0.77
C ARG A 26 8.47 12.74 0.55
N PRO A 27 7.96 12.51 -0.67
CA PRO A 27 7.04 11.41 -0.94
C PRO A 27 7.70 10.08 -0.57
N SER A 28 6.96 9.23 0.15
CA SER A 28 7.38 7.86 0.43
C SER A 28 7.14 6.99 -0.79
N VAL A 29 8.04 6.03 -1.05
CA VAL A 29 7.86 5.07 -2.16
C VAL A 29 6.72 4.12 -1.79
N LEU A 30 5.72 4.07 -2.67
CA LEU A 30 4.60 3.14 -2.65
C LEU A 30 4.87 2.01 -3.65
N CYS A 31 4.68 0.76 -3.25
CA CYS A 31 4.81 -0.41 -4.11
C CYS A 31 3.62 -1.33 -3.87
N ILE A 32 3.13 -1.96 -4.92
CA ILE A 32 2.12 -3.00 -4.84
C ILE A 32 2.85 -4.31 -5.11
N ASP A 33 2.82 -5.22 -4.14
CA ASP A 33 3.52 -6.49 -4.19
C ASP A 33 2.52 -7.64 -4.22
N THR A 34 2.47 -8.33 -5.36
CA THR A 34 1.64 -9.52 -5.55
C THR A 34 2.35 -10.69 -4.91
N THR A 35 1.89 -11.05 -3.71
CA THR A 35 2.68 -11.79 -2.73
C THR A 35 2.46 -13.30 -2.85
N PHE A 36 1.26 -13.76 -3.22
CA PHE A 36 0.96 -15.17 -3.49
C PHE A 36 -0.41 -15.37 -4.18
N ASN A 37 -0.59 -16.56 -4.78
CA ASN A 37 -1.86 -17.01 -5.36
C ASN A 37 -2.65 -17.86 -4.34
N LEU A 38 -3.91 -17.50 -4.10
CA LEU A 38 -4.89 -18.29 -3.35
C LEU A 38 -5.83 -19.02 -4.34
N GLY A 39 -5.36 -20.15 -4.86
CA GLY A 39 -6.06 -20.89 -5.91
C GLY A 39 -6.15 -20.06 -7.19
N ARG A 40 -7.34 -19.53 -7.51
CA ARG A 40 -7.57 -18.67 -8.69
C ARG A 40 -7.53 -17.18 -8.38
N PHE A 41 -7.28 -16.80 -7.13
CA PHE A 41 -7.20 -15.41 -6.71
C PHE A 41 -5.76 -14.99 -6.47
N PHE A 42 -5.43 -13.77 -6.89
CA PHE A 42 -4.19 -13.08 -6.60
C PHE A 42 -4.35 -12.29 -5.31
N VAL A 43 -3.29 -12.27 -4.50
CA VAL A 43 -3.22 -11.46 -3.28
C VAL A 43 -2.13 -10.42 -3.48
N ALA A 44 -2.53 -9.15 -3.54
CA ALA A 44 -1.65 -8.01 -3.75
C ALA A 44 -1.68 -7.08 -2.55
N SER A 45 -0.58 -7.01 -1.81
CA SER A 45 -0.44 -6.11 -0.67
C SER A 45 0.22 -4.81 -1.09
N ILE A 46 -0.29 -3.68 -0.61
CA ILE A 46 0.48 -2.45 -0.69
C ILE A 46 1.58 -2.49 0.35
N VAL A 47 2.80 -2.18 -0.06
CA VAL A 47 3.93 -1.95 0.83
C VAL A 47 4.47 -0.55 0.59
N PHE A 48 4.80 0.16 1.68
CA PHE A 48 5.36 1.50 1.56
C PHE A 48 6.53 1.72 2.49
N ARG A 49 7.51 2.50 2.06
CA ARG A 49 8.68 2.83 2.87
C ARG A 49 8.56 4.25 3.42
N ASN A 50 8.30 4.34 4.71
CA ASN A 50 8.24 5.60 5.41
C ASN A 50 9.65 6.15 5.70
N THR A 51 10.07 7.16 4.94
CA THR A 51 11.41 7.74 5.03
C THR A 51 11.64 8.60 6.28
N THR A 52 10.57 8.97 7.00
CA THR A 52 10.66 9.80 8.21
C THR A 52 10.94 8.97 9.46
N VAL A 53 10.71 7.66 9.42
CA VAL A 53 11.02 6.73 10.51
C VAL A 53 12.27 5.96 10.15
N ARG A 54 13.15 5.71 11.12
CA ARG A 54 14.36 4.91 10.92
C ARG A 54 14.52 3.93 12.06
N TYR A 55 14.87 2.68 11.74
CA TYR A 55 15.25 1.72 12.75
C TYR A 55 16.44 2.23 13.56
N ARG A 56 16.39 2.10 14.89
CA ARG A 56 17.44 2.60 15.78
C ARG A 56 18.81 1.99 15.45
N LYS A 57 18.83 0.68 15.18
CA LYS A 57 20.04 -0.13 14.91
C LYS A 57 20.62 0.11 13.52
N THR A 58 19.80 0.00 12.47
CA THR A 58 20.27 0.02 11.08
C THR A 58 20.22 1.41 10.44
N LYS A 59 19.53 2.37 11.07
CA LYS A 59 19.22 3.70 10.53
C LYS A 59 18.47 3.69 9.19
N LYS A 60 18.02 2.52 8.72
CA LYS A 60 17.23 2.37 7.49
C LYS A 60 15.75 2.64 7.77
N ALA A 61 15.06 3.15 6.76
CA ALA A 61 13.62 3.36 6.82
C ALA A 61 12.88 2.00 6.83
N PRO A 62 11.90 1.77 7.73
CA PRO A 62 11.08 0.57 7.73
C PRO A 62 10.20 0.49 6.49
N ILE A 63 9.90 -0.74 6.09
CA ILE A 63 8.83 -1.05 5.15
C ILE A 63 7.60 -1.39 5.97
N PHE A 64 6.48 -0.77 5.65
CA PHE A 64 5.18 -0.97 6.27
C PHE A 64 4.27 -1.74 5.30
N ILE A 65 3.41 -2.57 5.87
CA ILE A 65 2.35 -3.27 5.13
C ILE A 65 1.08 -2.42 5.23
N GLY A 66 0.49 -2.14 4.08
CA GLY A 66 -0.77 -1.43 3.93
C GLY A 66 -1.92 -2.37 3.58
N PRO A 67 -3.00 -1.84 2.98
CA PRO A 67 -4.14 -2.61 2.53
C PRO A 67 -3.74 -3.75 1.59
N THR A 68 -4.46 -4.86 1.67
CA THR A 68 -4.25 -6.04 0.82
C THR A 68 -5.48 -6.32 -0.03
N MET A 69 -5.27 -6.40 -1.33
CA MET A 69 -6.28 -6.73 -2.31
C MET A 69 -6.29 -8.23 -2.60
N ILE A 70 -7.47 -8.83 -2.58
CA ILE A 70 -7.72 -10.17 -3.12
C ILE A 70 -8.54 -9.99 -4.39
N HIS A 71 -8.00 -10.40 -5.53
CA HIS A 71 -8.59 -10.16 -6.83
C HIS A 71 -8.43 -11.35 -7.76
N TYR A 72 -9.29 -11.48 -8.75
CA TYR A 72 -9.27 -12.62 -9.66
C TYR A 72 -8.38 -12.40 -10.91
N ARG A 73 -8.12 -11.15 -11.28
CA ARG A 73 -7.40 -10.80 -12.52
C ARG A 73 -6.13 -10.02 -12.19
N ASP A 74 -4.99 -10.47 -12.64
CA ASP A 74 -3.74 -9.72 -12.51
C ASP A 74 -3.57 -8.76 -13.69
N ASP A 75 -4.30 -7.64 -13.65
CA ASP A 75 -4.25 -6.59 -14.67
C ASP A 75 -4.10 -5.19 -14.03
N ALA A 76 -3.64 -4.24 -14.84
CA ALA A 76 -3.44 -2.84 -14.41
C ALA A 76 -4.73 -2.21 -13.84
N GLN A 77 -5.89 -2.62 -14.35
CA GLN A 77 -7.19 -2.13 -13.90
C GLN A 77 -7.46 -2.54 -12.45
N SER A 78 -7.16 -3.78 -12.08
CA SER A 78 -7.31 -4.29 -10.72
C SER A 78 -6.46 -3.48 -9.72
N TYR A 79 -5.23 -3.12 -10.09
CA TYR A 79 -4.39 -2.25 -9.26
C TYR A 79 -4.92 -0.82 -9.14
N GLN A 80 -5.57 -0.30 -10.18
CA GLN A 80 -6.21 1.01 -10.13
C GLN A 80 -7.38 1.03 -9.13
N GLU A 81 -8.18 -0.04 -9.06
CA GLU A 81 -9.27 -0.16 -8.09
C GLU A 81 -8.78 -0.08 -6.64
N LEU A 82 -7.62 -0.69 -6.34
CA LEU A 82 -6.98 -0.60 -5.03
C LEU A 82 -6.54 0.83 -4.69
N LEU A 83 -5.95 1.54 -5.65
CA LEU A 83 -5.56 2.95 -5.47
C LEU A 83 -6.78 3.86 -5.27
N ASP A 84 -7.85 3.62 -6.02
CA ASP A 84 -9.09 4.40 -5.91
C ASP A 84 -9.82 4.12 -4.59
N TYR A 85 -9.79 2.88 -4.10
CA TYR A 85 -10.25 2.55 -2.74
C TYR A 85 -9.52 3.38 -1.69
N VAL A 86 -8.18 3.40 -1.74
CA VAL A 86 -7.38 4.20 -0.81
C VAL A 86 -7.69 5.70 -0.91
N ARG A 87 -7.98 6.23 -2.10
CA ARG A 87 -8.32 7.66 -2.24
C ARG A 87 -9.68 7.99 -1.62
N ARG A 88 -10.67 7.11 -1.80
CA ARG A 88 -12.05 7.31 -1.30
C ARG A 88 -12.15 7.26 0.22
N GLU A 89 -11.51 6.29 0.86
CA GLU A 89 -11.54 6.06 2.32
C GLU A 89 -10.68 7.07 3.10
#